data_AF-A0A3F2Z108-F1
#
_entry.id   AF-A0A3F2Z108-F1
#
_cell.length_a   1.000
_cell.length_b   1.000
_cell.length_c   1.000
_cell.angle_alpha   90.00
_cell.angle_beta   90.00
_cell.angle_gamma   90.00
#
_symmetry.space_group_name_H-M   'P 1'
#
loop_
_entity.id
_entity.type
_entity.pdbx_description
1 polymer ?
#
loop_
_entity_poly.entity_id
_entity_poly.type
_entity_poly.pdbx_seq_one_letter_code
_entity_poly.pdbx_strand_id
1 'polypeptide(L)'
;MVSAPTCVRKRTQDFSCKYRNLAKFSTDVEHFLEEYDRIVLHSVAYHRSFRRQLKHLYDDVMDLLQKFQHIRSGGTKGQLFMEKFCCGVLFDDCEELKRHYFEFHNFARLIHPSIVELRSGHGKLQYFHRRVQEYLYFATESTTVLVMNLNKIANNLYTTLERGPKW
;
A
#
# COMPACT_ATOMS: atom_id res chain seq x y z
N MET A 1 -29.80 -14.48 -5.93
CA MET A 1 -29.63 -13.03 -5.72
C MET A 1 -28.28 -12.66 -6.30
N VAL A 2 -28.25 -11.90 -7.39
CA VAL A 2 -27.02 -11.45 -8.04
C VAL A 2 -26.61 -10.15 -7.36
N SER A 3 -25.61 -10.22 -6.48
CA SER A 3 -25.01 -9.05 -5.86
C SER A 3 -24.39 -8.18 -6.96
N ALA A 4 -24.77 -6.91 -7.01
CA ALA A 4 -24.19 -5.94 -7.93
C ALA A 4 -22.65 -5.97 -7.84
N PRO A 5 -21.91 -5.83 -8.95
CA PRO A 5 -20.47 -5.71 -8.91
C PRO A 5 -20.13 -4.39 -8.21
N THR A 6 -19.88 -4.44 -6.90
CA THR A 6 -19.25 -3.34 -6.17
C THR A 6 -17.97 -3.01 -6.89
N CYS A 7 -17.88 -1.82 -7.47
CA CYS A 7 -16.72 -1.29 -8.19
C CYS A 7 -15.42 -1.69 -7.47
N VAL A 8 -14.76 -2.75 -7.96
CA VAL A 8 -13.56 -3.26 -7.29
C VAL A 8 -12.39 -2.44 -7.78
N ARG A 9 -11.91 -1.55 -6.91
CA ARG A 9 -10.83 -0.60 -7.18
C ARG A 9 -9.60 -1.31 -7.77
N LYS A 10 -9.19 -0.86 -8.96
CA LYS A 10 -8.11 -1.39 -9.81
C LYS A 10 -6.77 -1.59 -9.10
N ARG A 11 -6.28 -2.82 -8.94
CA ARG A 11 -5.01 -3.08 -8.22
C ARG A 11 -3.79 -2.52 -8.97
N THR A 12 -2.80 -2.04 -8.22
CA THR A 12 -1.50 -1.59 -8.79
C THR A 12 -0.45 -2.72 -8.77
N GLN A 13 -0.72 -3.80 -8.04
CA GLN A 13 0.14 -4.99 -8.00
C GLN A 13 -0.06 -5.88 -9.24
N ASP A 14 1.07 -6.30 -9.81
CA ASP A 14 1.15 -7.21 -10.95
C ASP A 14 1.12 -8.65 -10.43
N PHE A 15 0.09 -9.42 -10.81
CA PHE A 15 -0.06 -10.82 -10.37
C PHE A 15 1.08 -11.75 -10.81
N SER A 16 1.87 -11.35 -11.82
CA SER A 16 2.83 -12.27 -12.45
C SER A 16 4.18 -12.38 -11.74
N CYS A 17 4.53 -11.46 -10.81
CA CYS A 17 5.86 -11.48 -10.21
C CYS A 17 5.94 -10.74 -8.86
N LYS A 18 6.07 -11.51 -7.76
CA LYS A 18 6.29 -10.99 -6.41
C LYS A 18 7.50 -10.06 -6.29
N TYR A 19 8.59 -10.35 -7.03
CA TYR A 19 9.79 -9.51 -7.05
C TYR A 19 9.58 -8.19 -7.80
N ARG A 20 8.74 -8.18 -8.84
CA ARG A 20 8.35 -6.94 -9.52
C ARG A 20 7.48 -6.06 -8.60
N ASN A 21 6.57 -6.67 -7.84
CA ASN A 21 5.78 -5.94 -6.85
C ASN A 21 6.65 -5.37 -5.73
N LEU A 22 7.62 -6.16 -5.25
CA LEU A 22 8.62 -5.71 -4.30
C LEU A 22 9.42 -4.52 -4.82
N ALA A 23 9.93 -4.59 -6.05
CA ALA A 23 10.69 -3.50 -6.67
C ALA A 23 9.84 -2.22 -6.75
N LYS A 24 8.62 -2.32 -7.30
CA LYS A 24 7.70 -1.17 -7.41
C LYS A 24 7.38 -0.55 -6.06
N PHE A 25 7.03 -1.37 -5.07
CA PHE A 25 6.69 -0.87 -3.75
C PHE A 25 7.90 -0.28 -3.03
N SER A 26 9.10 -0.84 -3.23
CA SER A 26 10.33 -0.25 -2.71
C SER A 26 10.57 1.14 -3.29
N THR A 27 10.37 1.31 -4.60
CA THR A 27 10.42 2.62 -5.26
C THR A 27 9.33 3.57 -4.77
N ASP A 28 8.09 3.09 -4.56
CA ASP A 28 7.02 3.91 -3.98
C ASP A 28 7.41 4.41 -2.57
N VAL A 29 8.02 3.56 -1.74
CA VAL A 29 8.49 3.90 -0.39
C VAL A 29 9.62 4.92 -0.40
N GLU A 30 10.59 4.76 -1.29
CA GLU A 30 11.70 5.71 -1.48
C GLU A 30 11.18 7.09 -1.90
N HIS A 31 10.36 7.15 -2.95
CA HIS A 31 9.79 8.42 -3.40
C HIS A 31 8.88 9.07 -2.35
N PHE A 32 8.14 8.28 -1.57
CA PHE A 32 7.32 8.84 -0.49
C PHE A 32 8.18 9.49 0.60
N LEU A 33 9.31 8.89 0.96
CA LEU A 33 10.25 9.48 1.92
C LEU A 33 10.83 10.80 1.40
N GLU A 34 11.25 10.84 0.14
CA GLU A 34 11.81 12.03 -0.49
C GLU A 34 10.81 13.19 -0.54
N GLU A 35 9.54 12.87 -0.79
CA GLU A 35 8.47 13.87 -0.90
C GLU A 35 7.76 14.17 0.44
N TYR A 36 8.12 13.48 1.54
CA TYR A 36 7.37 13.52 2.79
C TYR A 36 7.19 14.93 3.35
N ASP A 37 8.28 15.71 3.44
CA ASP A 37 8.22 17.07 3.98
C ASP A 37 7.32 17.97 3.13
N ARG A 38 7.41 17.84 1.80
CA ARG A 38 6.53 18.56 0.86
C ARG A 38 5.07 18.16 1.05
N ILE A 39 4.79 16.88 1.26
CA ILE A 39 3.44 16.37 1.53
C ILE A 39 2.88 16.99 2.82
N VAL A 40 3.67 17.04 3.89
CA VAL A 40 3.25 17.60 5.19
C VAL A 40 3.05 19.11 5.13
N LEU A 41 3.77 19.86 4.28
CA LEU A 41 3.50 21.30 4.08
C LEU A 41 2.07 21.56 3.59
N HIS A 42 1.46 20.62 2.86
CA HIS A 42 0.06 20.73 2.43
C HIS A 42 -0.97 20.42 3.53
N SER A 43 -0.53 20.00 4.74
CA SER A 43 -1.43 19.66 5.86
C SER A 43 -2.34 20.82 6.27
N VAL A 44 -1.85 22.06 6.17
CA VAL A 44 -2.60 23.28 6.52
C VAL A 44 -3.83 23.45 5.64
N ALA A 45 -3.79 23.04 4.38
CA ALA A 45 -4.91 23.20 3.46
C ALA A 45 -6.06 22.21 3.70
N TYR A 46 -5.81 21.07 4.38
CA TYR A 46 -6.77 19.97 4.52
C TYR A 46 -7.05 19.58 6.00
N HIS A 47 -6.42 20.24 6.97
CA HIS A 47 -6.63 20.13 8.42
C HIS A 47 -7.02 18.73 8.94
N ARG A 48 -8.28 18.54 9.38
CA ARG A 48 -8.75 17.31 10.08
C ARG A 48 -8.72 16.07 9.21
N SER A 49 -9.01 16.18 7.91
CA SER A 49 -9.01 15.03 7.01
C SER A 49 -7.60 14.49 6.78
N PHE A 50 -6.62 15.40 6.73
CA PHE A 50 -5.20 15.07 6.59
C PHE A 50 -4.65 14.36 7.83
N ARG A 51 -4.94 14.88 9.04
CA ARG A 51 -4.50 14.22 10.28
C ARG A 51 -5.03 12.80 10.42
N ARG A 52 -6.32 12.60 10.12
CA ARG A 52 -6.94 11.26 10.13
C ARG A 52 -6.27 10.31 9.13
N GLN A 53 -5.98 10.80 7.92
CA GLN A 53 -5.25 10.00 6.92
C GLN A 53 -3.84 9.65 7.36
N LEU A 54 -3.08 10.59 7.95
CA LEU A 54 -1.76 10.30 8.51
C LEU A 54 -1.82 9.22 9.59
N LYS A 55 -2.83 9.28 10.46
CA LYS A 55 -3.03 8.26 11.51
C LYS A 55 -3.31 6.89 10.89
N HIS A 56 -4.26 6.80 9.95
CA HIS A 56 -4.58 5.52 9.31
C HIS A 56 -3.36 4.97 8.54
N LEU A 57 -2.58 5.84 7.90
CA LEU A 57 -1.35 5.43 7.25
C LEU A 57 -0.32 4.91 8.26
N TYR A 58 -0.16 5.58 9.41
CA TYR A 58 0.73 5.14 10.48
C TYR A 58 0.34 3.74 10.99
N ASP A 59 -0.94 3.55 11.29
CA ASP A 59 -1.48 2.27 11.76
C ASP A 59 -1.20 1.16 10.73
N ASP A 60 -1.51 1.39 9.45
CA ASP A 60 -1.28 0.41 8.38
C ASP A 60 0.22 0.13 8.11
N VAL A 61 1.11 1.12 8.29
CA VAL A 61 2.57 0.92 8.18
C VAL A 61 3.08 0.08 9.35
N MET A 62 2.57 0.29 10.57
CA MET A 62 2.94 -0.49 11.75
C MET A 62 2.48 -1.95 11.60
N ASP A 63 1.26 -2.18 11.14
CA ASP A 63 0.74 -3.52 10.84
C ASP A 63 1.59 -4.22 9.77
N LEU A 64 2.04 -3.49 8.75
CA LEU A 64 2.90 -4.04 7.70
C LEU A 64 4.28 -4.42 8.24
N LEU A 65 4.88 -3.58 9.09
CA LEU A 65 6.14 -3.89 9.76
C LEU A 65 6.01 -5.12 10.66
N GLN A 66 4.94 -5.23 11.44
CA GLN A 66 4.65 -6.38 12.28
C GLN A 66 4.48 -7.66 11.44
N LYS A 67 3.77 -7.57 10.30
CA LYS A 67 3.64 -8.68 9.34
C LYS A 67 5.01 -9.18 8.88
N PHE A 68 5.93 -8.30 8.49
CA PHE A 68 7.27 -8.72 8.06
C PHE A 68 8.10 -9.33 9.19
N GLN A 69 7.99 -8.82 10.42
CA GLN A 69 8.62 -9.43 11.57
C GLN A 69 8.10 -10.85 11.82
N HIS A 70 6.78 -11.03 11.74
CA HIS A 70 6.14 -12.33 11.89
C HIS A 70 6.61 -13.34 10.82
N ILE A 71 6.63 -12.93 9.54
CA ILE A 71 7.14 -13.74 8.43
C ILE A 71 8.60 -14.16 8.68
N ARG A 72 9.46 -13.21 9.08
CA ARG A 72 10.87 -13.47 9.38
C ARG A 72 11.07 -14.45 10.55
N SER A 73 10.16 -14.43 11.53
CA SER A 73 10.19 -15.34 12.68
C SER A 73 9.68 -16.76 12.39
N GLY A 74 9.38 -17.07 11.12
CA GLY A 74 8.85 -18.38 10.73
C GLY A 74 7.33 -18.53 10.95
N GLY A 75 6.62 -17.41 11.16
CA GLY A 75 5.17 -17.32 11.33
C GLY A 75 4.34 -17.64 10.08
N THR A 76 4.88 -18.36 9.12
CA THR A 76 4.18 -18.75 7.90
C THR A 76 3.35 -20.03 8.07
N LYS A 77 3.49 -20.74 9.21
CA LYS A 77 2.67 -21.91 9.55
C LYS A 77 1.25 -21.48 9.90
N GLY A 78 0.36 -21.47 8.91
CA GLY A 78 -1.09 -21.23 9.08
C GLY A 78 -1.59 -19.89 8.53
N GLN A 79 -0.70 -19.00 8.09
CA GLN A 79 -1.12 -17.94 7.18
C GLN A 79 -1.38 -18.57 5.82
N LEU A 80 -2.66 -18.76 5.51
CA LEU A 80 -3.13 -18.73 4.12
C LEU A 80 -2.74 -17.34 3.60
N PHE A 81 -1.49 -17.17 3.15
CA PHE A 81 -1.25 -16.23 2.08
C PHE A 81 -2.22 -16.72 1.03
N MET A 82 -3.33 -15.99 0.86
CA MET A 82 -4.33 -16.38 -0.10
C MET A 82 -3.69 -16.12 -1.46
N GLU A 83 -2.86 -17.07 -1.90
CA GLU A 83 -2.04 -17.02 -3.11
C GLU A 83 -2.92 -16.79 -4.35
N LYS A 84 -4.22 -17.03 -4.18
CA LYS A 84 -5.25 -16.89 -5.18
C LYS A 84 -6.39 -15.98 -4.71
N PHE A 85 -6.10 -14.79 -4.16
CA PHE A 85 -7.14 -13.84 -3.78
C PHE A 85 -7.12 -12.58 -4.65
N CYS A 86 -8.26 -12.28 -5.29
CA CYS A 86 -8.47 -11.04 -6.02
C CYS A 86 -9.81 -10.40 -5.67
N CYS A 87 -9.88 -9.07 -5.61
CA CYS A 87 -11.15 -8.35 -5.53
C CYS A 87 -12.08 -8.69 -4.34
N GLY A 88 -11.54 -9.15 -3.20
CA GLY A 88 -12.38 -9.60 -2.09
C GLY A 88 -12.77 -11.09 -2.15
N VAL A 89 -12.32 -11.78 -3.19
CA VAL A 89 -12.70 -13.16 -3.51
C VAL A 89 -11.46 -14.06 -3.49
N LEU A 90 -11.61 -15.20 -2.82
CA LEU A 90 -10.70 -16.33 -2.88
C LEU A 90 -10.99 -17.15 -4.14
N PHE A 91 -9.95 -17.55 -4.85
CA PHE A 91 -10.01 -18.42 -6.00
C PHE A 91 -9.35 -19.74 -5.64
N ASP A 92 -9.97 -20.85 -6.02
CA ASP A 92 -9.41 -22.17 -5.77
C ASP A 92 -8.37 -22.54 -6.83
N ASP A 93 -8.46 -21.93 -8.01
CA ASP A 93 -7.63 -22.21 -9.17
C ASP A 93 -6.82 -21.00 -9.68
N CYS A 94 -5.61 -21.27 -10.16
CA CYS A 94 -4.72 -20.26 -10.72
C CYS A 94 -5.20 -19.75 -12.08
N GLU A 95 -5.86 -20.57 -12.89
CA GLU A 95 -6.40 -20.13 -14.18
C GLU A 95 -7.65 -19.27 -14.00
N GLU A 96 -8.48 -19.55 -13.00
CA GLU A 96 -9.59 -18.64 -12.60
C GLU A 96 -9.08 -17.29 -12.14
N LEU A 97 -8.05 -17.28 -11.28
CA LEU A 97 -7.41 -16.05 -10.83
C LEU A 97 -6.79 -15.27 -12.01
N LYS A 98 -6.09 -15.96 -12.91
CA LYS A 98 -5.50 -15.35 -14.11
C LYS A 98 -6.60 -14.77 -15.01
N ARG A 99 -7.67 -15.50 -15.27
CA ARG A 99 -8.80 -15.04 -16.07
C ARG A 99 -9.43 -13.80 -15.46
N HIS A 100 -9.68 -13.81 -14.15
CA HIS A 100 -10.16 -12.64 -13.42
C HIS A 100 -9.19 -11.47 -13.53
N TYR A 101 -7.88 -11.71 -13.40
CA TYR A 101 -6.88 -10.66 -13.60
C TYR A 101 -6.95 -10.09 -15.02
N PHE A 102 -7.02 -10.95 -16.04
CA PHE A 102 -7.07 -10.53 -17.43
C PHE A 102 -8.34 -9.76 -17.79
N GLU A 103 -9.47 -10.14 -17.20
CA GLU A 103 -10.76 -9.51 -17.46
C GLU A 103 -10.95 -8.20 -16.71
N PHE A 104 -10.51 -8.12 -15.45
CA PHE A 104 -10.81 -6.99 -14.56
C PHE A 104 -9.61 -6.06 -14.30
N HIS A 105 -8.38 -6.51 -14.57
CA HIS A 105 -7.16 -5.75 -14.25
C HIS A 105 -6.20 -5.57 -15.45
N ASN A 106 -6.19 -6.46 -16.46
CA ASN A 106 -5.36 -6.37 -17.67
C ASN A 106 -5.93 -5.38 -18.71
N PHE A 107 -6.20 -4.17 -18.26
CA PHE A 107 -6.33 -3.03 -19.17
C PHE A 107 -4.92 -2.55 -19.49
N ALA A 108 -4.66 -2.23 -20.77
CA ALA A 108 -3.43 -1.57 -21.22
C ALA A 108 -3.01 -0.53 -20.18
N ARG A 109 -1.78 -0.70 -19.63
CA ARG A 109 -1.23 0.05 -18.49
C ARG A 109 -1.81 1.46 -18.43
N LEU A 110 -2.81 1.67 -17.59
CA LEU A 110 -3.05 3.01 -17.08
C LEU A 110 -1.77 3.29 -16.29
N ILE A 111 -0.93 4.17 -16.84
CA ILE A 111 0.24 4.71 -16.17
C ILE A 111 -0.32 5.38 -14.93
N HIS A 112 -0.37 4.65 -13.83
CA HIS A 112 -0.70 5.25 -12.55
C HIS A 112 0.44 6.22 -12.26
N PRO A 113 0.14 7.52 -12.09
CA PRO A 113 1.18 8.49 -11.80
C PRO A 113 1.94 8.03 -10.55
N SER A 114 3.26 8.00 -10.65
CA SER A 114 4.16 7.83 -9.53
C SER A 114 3.91 8.92 -8.49
N ILE A 115 4.34 8.69 -7.25
CA ILE A 115 4.24 9.70 -6.17
C ILE A 115 4.88 11.02 -6.60
N VAL A 116 5.93 10.98 -7.42
CA VAL A 116 6.62 12.16 -7.94
C VAL A 116 5.74 12.95 -8.92
N GLU A 117 4.94 12.26 -9.75
CA GLU A 117 4.10 12.87 -10.79
C GLU A 117 2.80 13.50 -10.23
N LEU A 118 2.39 13.14 -9.01
CA LEU A 118 1.22 13.73 -8.37
C LEU A 118 1.51 15.17 -7.91
N ARG A 119 0.64 16.12 -8.26
CA ARG A 119 0.86 17.55 -7.91
C ARG A 119 0.46 17.92 -6.49
N SER A 120 -0.48 17.20 -5.86
CA SER A 120 -0.98 17.53 -4.53
C SER A 120 -0.40 16.59 -3.46
N GLY A 121 0.04 17.16 -2.33
CA GLY A 121 0.49 16.36 -1.18
C GLY A 121 -0.59 15.39 -0.67
N HIS A 122 -1.86 15.82 -0.70
CA HIS A 122 -2.99 14.94 -0.35
C HIS A 122 -3.12 13.75 -1.30
N GLY A 123 -2.97 13.95 -2.61
CA GLY A 123 -3.01 12.88 -3.60
C GLY A 123 -1.85 11.89 -3.40
N LYS A 124 -0.65 12.39 -3.13
CA LYS A 124 0.53 11.56 -2.80
C LYS A 124 0.28 10.71 -1.56
N LEU A 125 -0.28 11.30 -0.50
CA LEU A 125 -0.62 10.60 0.73
C LEU A 125 -1.64 9.48 0.50
N GLN A 126 -2.73 9.78 -0.22
CA GLN A 126 -3.76 8.78 -0.54
C GLN A 126 -3.23 7.65 -1.43
N TYR A 127 -2.40 7.99 -2.42
CA TYR A 127 -1.76 7.00 -3.27
C TYR A 127 -0.88 6.08 -2.42
N PHE A 128 0.02 6.64 -1.61
CA PHE A 128 0.93 5.84 -0.81
C PHE A 128 0.20 4.97 0.22
N HIS A 129 -0.81 5.53 0.89
CA HIS A 129 -1.66 4.78 1.82
C HIS A 129 -2.31 3.57 1.16
N ARG A 130 -2.85 3.75 -0.05
CA ARG A 130 -3.37 2.63 -0.83
C ARG A 130 -2.30 1.58 -1.14
N ARG A 131 -1.07 1.99 -1.49
CA ARG A 131 0.02 1.06 -1.79
C ARG A 131 0.44 0.25 -0.57
N VAL A 132 0.48 0.88 0.62
CA VAL A 132 0.73 0.19 1.90
C VAL A 132 -0.36 -0.85 2.16
N GLN A 133 -1.64 -0.50 2.01
CA GLN A 133 -2.75 -1.44 2.17
C GLN A 133 -2.65 -2.62 1.21
N GLU A 134 -2.40 -2.38 -0.08
CA GLU A 134 -2.21 -3.45 -1.06
C GLU A 134 -1.06 -4.39 -0.64
N TYR A 135 0.05 -3.85 -0.13
CA TYR A 135 1.19 -4.65 0.33
C TYR A 135 0.87 -5.41 1.64
N LEU A 136 0.15 -4.78 2.56
CA LEU A 136 -0.32 -5.38 3.82
C LEU A 136 -1.21 -6.59 3.56
N TYR A 137 -2.14 -6.52 2.62
CA TYR A 137 -3.05 -7.64 2.35
C TYR A 137 -2.40 -8.76 1.54
N PHE A 138 -1.53 -8.45 0.57
CA PHE A 138 -1.17 -9.44 -0.47
C PHE A 138 0.31 -9.81 -0.53
N ALA A 139 1.22 -8.95 -0.07
CA ALA A 139 2.65 -9.19 -0.28
C ALA A 139 3.29 -9.97 0.86
N THR A 140 4.21 -10.87 0.50
CA THR A 140 5.01 -11.69 1.43
C THR A 140 6.47 -11.28 1.47
N GLU A 141 6.94 -10.64 0.41
CA GLU A 141 8.35 -10.35 0.20
C GLU A 141 8.71 -8.98 0.77
N SER A 142 9.85 -8.89 1.44
CA SER A 142 10.45 -7.63 1.87
C SER A 142 11.97 -7.70 1.81
N THR A 143 12.61 -6.56 1.58
CA THR A 143 14.06 -6.40 1.76
C THR A 143 14.35 -5.68 3.08
N THR A 144 15.56 -5.85 3.61
CA THR A 144 16.00 -5.08 4.79
C THR A 144 15.89 -3.57 4.55
N VAL A 145 16.23 -3.10 3.35
CA VAL A 145 16.14 -1.67 2.97
C VAL A 145 14.70 -1.19 2.99
N LEU A 146 13.75 -1.96 2.43
CA LEU A 146 12.33 -1.65 2.48
C LEU A 146 11.85 -1.52 3.93
N VAL A 147 12.20 -2.48 4.79
CA VAL A 147 11.81 -2.46 6.21
C VAL A 147 12.41 -1.24 6.92
N MET A 148 13.68 -0.91 6.66
CA MET A 148 14.31 0.29 7.23
C MET A 148 13.61 1.58 6.79
N ASN A 149 13.25 1.69 5.52
CA ASN A 149 12.57 2.87 5.00
C ASN A 149 11.13 2.99 5.54
N LEU A 150 10.39 1.88 5.68
CA LEU A 150 9.09 1.88 6.34
C LEU A 150 9.18 2.30 7.82
N ASN A 151 10.23 1.90 8.55
CA ASN A 151 10.48 2.39 9.91
C ASN A 151 10.73 3.91 9.94
N LYS A 152 11.50 4.45 8.97
CA LYS A 152 11.68 5.91 8.84
C LYS A 152 10.35 6.61 8.59
N ILE A 153 9.51 6.08 7.70
CA ILE A 153 8.17 6.61 7.45
C ILE A 153 7.33 6.59 8.74
N ALA A 154 7.30 5.48 9.47
CA ALA A 154 6.55 5.38 10.73
C ALA A 154 6.99 6.44 11.75
N ASN A 155 8.31 6.64 11.90
CA ASN A 155 8.85 7.67 12.79
C ASN A 155 8.48 9.09 12.35
N ASN A 156 8.54 9.36 11.04
CA ASN A 156 8.14 10.65 10.48
C ASN A 156 6.65 10.92 10.73
N LEU A 157 5.78 9.93 10.45
CA LEU A 157 4.34 10.02 10.68
C LEU A 157 4.02 10.25 12.15
N TYR A 158 4.62 9.47 13.05
CA TYR A 158 4.47 9.64 14.50
C TYR A 158 4.87 11.04 14.94
N THR A 159 6.04 11.50 14.49
CA THR A 159 6.55 12.85 14.80
C THR A 159 5.59 13.93 14.31
N THR A 160 5.05 13.81 13.11
CA THR A 160 4.07 14.75 12.55
C THR A 160 2.73 14.71 13.31
N LEU A 161 2.28 13.54 13.78
CA LEU A 161 1.05 13.39 14.55
C LEU A 161 1.15 13.95 15.97
N GLU A 162 2.34 13.85 16.60
CA GLU A 162 2.65 14.35 17.94
C GLU A 162 2.94 15.86 17.95
N ARG A 163 3.78 16.34 17.02
CA ARG A 163 4.21 17.75 16.93
C ARG A 163 3.27 18.63 16.11
N GLY A 164 2.39 18.02 15.32
CA GLY A 164 1.38 18.73 14.55
C GLY A 164 0.41 19.48 15.46
N PRO A 165 -0.16 20.61 15.03
CA PRO A 165 -1.04 21.37 15.90
C PRO A 165 -2.24 20.50 16.34
N LYS A 166 -2.58 20.60 17.63
CA LYS A 166 -3.72 19.87 18.20
C LYS A 166 -5.02 20.57 17.79
N TRP A 167 -5.45 20.36 16.55
CA TRP A 167 -6.77 20.81 16.05
C TRP A 167 -7.91 19.89 16.46
#